data_AF-A0A6V8NIV1-F1
#
_entry.id   AF-A0A6V8NIV1-F1
#
_cell.length_a   1.000
_cell.length_b   1.000
_cell.length_c   1.000
_cell.angle_alpha   90.00
_cell.angle_beta   90.00
_cell.angle_gamma   90.00
#
_symmetry.space_group_name_H-M   'P 1'
#
loop_
_entity.id
_entity.type
_entity.pdbx_description
1 polymer ?
#
loop_
_entity_poly.entity_id
_entity_poly.type
_entity_poly.pdbx_seq_one_letter_code
_entity_poly.pdbx_strand_id
1 'polypeptide(L)' 'MKSMHIKLDDTQYEIVRGIAYVERKRMAEVVREALGEYITHRKEEAEFNKTLEKVLAAYKPALKELAKY' A
#
# COMPACT_ATOMS: atom_id res chain seq x y z
N MET A 1 13.69 11.57 -2.61
CA MET A 1 13.18 10.18 -2.45
C MET A 1 11.94 10.23 -1.57
N LYS A 2 10.76 9.80 -2.05
CA LYS A 2 9.51 9.86 -1.27
C LYS A 2 9.45 8.70 -0.27
N SER A 3 9.22 9.00 0.99
CA SER A 3 9.03 8.02 2.06
C SER A 3 7.57 8.01 2.51
N MET A 4 7.07 6.82 2.83
CA MET A 4 5.75 6.61 3.45
C MET A 4 5.98 5.98 4.81
N HIS A 5 5.41 6.58 5.85
CA HIS A 5 5.47 6.05 7.20
C HIS A 5 4.18 5.29 7.50
N ILE A 6 4.30 4.00 7.78
CA ILE A 6 3.20 3.13 8.18
C ILE A 6 3.45 2.73 9.63
N LYS A 7 2.42 2.82 10.47
CA LYS A 7 2.45 2.28 11.83
C LYS A 7 1.81 0.90 11.80
N LEU A 8 2.55 -0.08 12.29
CA LEU A 8 2.08 -1.45 12.50
C LEU A 8 2.01 -1.69 14.00
N ASP A 9 1.03 -2.46 14.45
CA ASP A 9 1.09 -3.03 15.79
C ASP A 9 2.15 -4.15 15.87
N ASP A 10 2.45 -4.61 17.08
CA ASP A 10 3.50 -5.61 17.32
C ASP A 10 3.23 -6.93 16.60
N THR A 11 1.96 -7.33 16.49
CA THR A 11 1.56 -8.57 15.81
C THR A 11 1.75 -8.45 14.30
N GLN A 12 1.29 -7.35 13.72
CA GLN A 12 1.48 -7.02 12.30
C GLN A 12 2.96 -6.91 11.94
N TYR A 13 3.75 -6.31 12.82
CA TYR A 13 5.20 -6.20 12.66
C TYR A 13 5.87 -7.57 12.56
N GLU A 14 5.59 -8.47 13.51
CA GLU A 14 6.19 -9.81 13.52
C GLU A 14 5.73 -10.66 12.33
N ILE A 15 4.48 -10.53 11.87
CA ILE A 15 4.00 -11.20 10.65
C ILE A 15 4.78 -10.71 9.43
N VAL A 16 4.87 -9.39 9.22
CA VAL A 16 5.59 -8.81 8.07
C VAL A 16 7.07 -9.20 8.12
N ARG A 17 7.67 -9.21 9.31
CA ARG A 17 9.06 -9.62 9.54
C ARG A 17 9.28 -11.10 9.20
N GLY A 18 8.38 -11.98 9.62
CA GLY A 18 8.44 -13.41 9.31
C GLY A 18 8.37 -13.69 7.82
N ILE A 19 7.41 -13.06 7.12
CA ILE A 19 7.27 -13.19 5.66
C ILE A 19 8.52 -12.67 4.96
N ALA A 20 8.99 -11.47 5.34
CA ALA A 20 10.20 -10.88 4.77
C ALA A 20 11.43 -11.79 4.92
N TYR A 21 11.56 -12.47 6.06
CA TYR A 21 12.64 -13.42 6.32
C TYR A 21 12.55 -14.66 5.42
N VAL A 22 11.37 -15.28 5.34
CA VAL A 22 11.15 -16.50 4.53
C VAL A 22 11.34 -16.22 3.04
N GLU A 23 10.78 -15.12 2.55
CA GLU A 23 10.82 -14.76 1.13
C GLU A 23 12.09 -14.02 0.71
N ARG A 24 13.00 -13.72 1.65
CA ARG A 24 14.23 -12.96 1.42
C ARG A 24 13.97 -11.59 0.77
N LYS A 25 12.90 -10.93 1.20
CA LYS A 25 12.48 -9.60 0.73
C LYS A 25 12.68 -8.55 1.81
N ARG A 26 12.71 -7.27 1.43
CA ARG A 26 12.62 -6.18 2.41
C ARG A 26 11.18 -6.10 2.93
N MET A 27 11.00 -5.74 4.20
CA MET A 27 9.67 -5.52 4.78
C MET A 27 8.82 -4.53 3.97
N ALA A 28 9.44 -3.50 3.40
CA ALA A 28 8.75 -2.53 2.54
C ALA A 28 8.21 -3.14 1.23
N GLU A 29 8.86 -4.17 0.69
CA GLU A 29 8.40 -4.90 -0.49
C GLU A 29 7.20 -5.76 -0.14
N VAL A 30 7.26 -6.49 0.97
CA VAL A 30 6.15 -7.30 1.51
C VAL A 30 4.91 -6.42 1.74
N VAL A 31 5.06 -5.26 2.38
CA VAL A 31 3.94 -4.33 2.62
C VAL A 31 3.36 -3.80 1.30
N ARG A 32 4.22 -3.48 0.31
CA ARG A 32 3.76 -2.99 -0.99
C ARG A 32 2.97 -4.06 -1.75
N GLU A 33 3.47 -5.30 -1.76
CA GLU A 33 2.81 -6.43 -2.41
C GLU A 33 1.47 -6.74 -1.75
N ALA A 34 1.42 -6.83 -0.42
CA ALA A 34 0.19 -7.08 0.33
C ALA A 34 -0.89 -6.01 0.06
N LEU A 35 -0.50 -4.73 0.00
CA LEU A 35 -1.42 -3.65 -0.39
C LEU A 35 -1.91 -3.81 -1.83
N GLY A 36 -1.02 -4.19 -2.76
CA GLY A 36 -1.36 -4.45 -4.15
C GLY A 36 -2.34 -5.60 -4.31
N GLU A 37 -2.13 -6.70 -3.60
CA GLU A 37 -3.03 -7.86 -3.59
C GLU A 37 -4.38 -7.51 -2.99
N TYR A 38 -4.42 -6.81 -1.85
CA TYR A 38 -5.67 -6.37 -1.22
C TYR A 38 -6.51 -5.52 -2.18
N ILE A 39 -5.88 -4.52 -2.82
CA ILE A 39 -6.55 -3.66 -3.81
C ILE A 39 -7.04 -4.51 -4.99
N THR A 40 -6.23 -5.44 -5.48
CA THR A 40 -6.58 -6.27 -6.64
C THR A 40 -7.77 -7.19 -6.35
N HIS A 41 -7.80 -7.84 -5.20
CA HIS A 41 -8.91 -8.69 -4.79
C HIS A 41 -10.21 -7.90 -4.58
N ARG A 42 -10.11 -6.67 -4.07
CA ARG A 42 -11.27 -5.80 -3.84
C ARG A 42 -11.77 -5.09 -5.10
N LYS A 43 -11.00 -5.07 -6.19
CA LYS A 43 -11.41 -4.42 -7.46
C LYS A 43 -12.63 -5.06 -8.12
N GLU A 44 -13.03 -6.27 -7.75
CA GLU A 44 -14.26 -6.86 -8.25
C GLU A 44 -15.51 -6.30 -7.53
N GLU A 45 -15.31 -5.61 -6.41
CA GLU A 45 -16.38 -4.96 -5.66
C GLU A 45 -16.66 -3.56 -6.24
N ALA A 46 -17.84 -3.38 -6.84
CA ALA A 46 -18.23 -2.12 -7.51
C ALA A 46 -18.16 -0.89 -6.57
N GLU A 47 -18.49 -1.07 -5.30
CA GLU A 47 -18.44 0.00 -4.29
C GLU A 47 -17.00 0.39 -3.90
N PHE A 48 -16.10 -0.59 -3.86
CA PHE A 48 -14.69 -0.36 -3.61
C PHE A 48 -14.05 0.44 -4.75
N ASN A 49 -14.32 0.08 -6.01
CA ASN A 49 -13.80 0.82 -7.17
C ASN A 49 -14.26 2.27 -7.18
N LYS A 50 -15.57 2.51 -6.99
CA LYS A 50 -16.12 3.86 -6.96
C LYS A 50 -15.48 4.72 -5.87
N THR A 51 -15.22 4.13 -4.70
CA THR A 51 -14.55 4.81 -3.60
C THR A 51 -13.08 5.07 -3.90
N LEU A 52 -12.37 4.07 -4.44
CA LEU A 52 -10.97 4.18 -4.82
C LEU A 52 -10.76 5.26 -5.89
N GLU A 53 -11.59 5.31 -6.92
CA GLU A 53 -11.53 6.33 -7.96
C GLU A 53 -11.73 7.74 -7.39
N LYS A 54 -12.72 7.90 -6.51
CA LYS A 54 -12.99 9.19 -5.84
C LYS A 54 -11.80 9.66 -5.02
N VAL A 55 -11.18 8.76 -4.25
CA VAL A 55 -9.99 9.07 -3.45
C VAL A 55 -8.81 9.39 -4.36
N LEU A 56 -8.52 8.57 -5.36
CA LEU A 56 -7.43 8.82 -6.32
C LEU A 56 -7.59 10.15 -7.03
N ALA A 57 -8.80 10.52 -7.45
CA ALA A 57 -9.09 11.81 -8.08
C ALA A 57 -8.79 12.99 -7.14
N ALA A 58 -9.17 12.88 -5.85
CA ALA A 58 -8.91 13.91 -4.85
C ALA A 58 -7.42 14.12 -4.58
N TYR A 59 -6.62 13.04 -4.55
CA TYR A 59 -5.19 13.11 -4.26
C TYR A 59 -4.30 13.26 -5.52
N LYS A 60 -4.85 13.11 -6.73
CA LYS A 60 -4.12 13.25 -8.01
C LYS A 60 -3.34 14.57 -8.15
N PRO A 61 -3.85 15.74 -7.74
CA PRO A 61 -3.10 16.99 -7.79
C PRO A 61 -1.88 16.97 -6.85
N ALA A 62 -2.08 16.53 -5.59
CA ALA A 62 -1.02 16.43 -4.60
C ALA A 62 0.08 15.42 -5.01
N LEU A 63 -0.32 14.28 -5.58
CA LEU A 63 0.62 13.29 -6.11
C LEU A 63 1.42 13.82 -7.31
N LYS A 64 0.79 14.61 -8.19
CA LYS A 64 1.46 15.29 -9.31
C LYS A 64 2.46 16.34 -8.83
N GLU A 65 2.12 17.13 -7.82
CA GLU A 65 3.06 18.10 -7.23
C GLU A 65 4.24 17.40 -6.56
N LEU A 66 3.97 16.36 -5.78
CA LEU A 66 5.02 15.54 -5.19
C LEU A 66 5.95 14.95 -6.26
N ALA A 67 5.47 14.59 -7.45
CA ALA A 67 6.29 13.97 -8.51
C ALA A 67 7.26 14.93 -9.22
N LYS A 68 7.18 16.23 -8.95
CA LYS A 68 8.10 17.25 -9.47
C LYS A 68 9.41 17.34 -8.66
N TYR A 69 9.48 16.65 -7.52
CA TYR A 69 10.61 16.58 -6.59
C TYR A 69 11.08 15.13 -6.42
#